data_AF-A0A655ZBZ5-F1
#
_entry.id   AF-A0A655ZBZ5-F1
#
_cell.length_a   1.000
_cell.length_b   1.000
_cell.length_c   1.000
_cell.angle_alpha   90.00
_cell.angle_beta   90.00
_cell.angle_gamma   90.00
#
_symmetry.space_group_name_H-M   'P 1'
#
loop_
_entity.id
_entity.type
_entity.pdbx_description
1 polymer ?
#
loop_
_entity_poly.entity_id
_entity_poly.type
_entity_poly.pdbx_seq_one_letter_code
_entity_poly.pdbx_strand_id
1 'polypeptide(L)'
;MIDILGTLFFLLPFCLLVVYFGIDFAKESYALGETSGDPGGLPYRWIIKAMIPLSFTFMAISGVGLIIHSLNKVFNPRLMHADQTK
;
A
#
# COMPACT_ATOMS: atom_id res chain seq x y z
N MET A 1 17.27 10.39 -6.66
CA MET A 1 16.50 10.28 -7.91
C MET A 1 15.89 8.89 -8.09
N ILE A 2 16.65 7.82 -7.81
CA ILE A 2 16.15 6.42 -7.90
C ILE A 2 14.88 6.22 -7.06
N ASP A 3 14.83 6.71 -5.82
CA ASP A 3 13.65 6.54 -4.95
C ASP A 3 12.39 7.18 -5.54
N ILE A 4 12.51 8.36 -6.16
CA ILE A 4 11.38 9.08 -6.76
C ILE A 4 10.85 8.30 -7.96
N LEU A 5 11.72 7.93 -8.90
CA LEU A 5 11.32 7.21 -10.11
C LEU A 5 10.82 5.80 -9.78
N GLY A 6 11.50 5.10 -8.87
CA GLY A 6 11.10 3.78 -8.39
C GLY A 6 9.71 3.80 -7.75
N THR A 7 9.46 4.77 -6.88
CA THR A 7 8.17 4.89 -6.20
C THR A 7 7.06 5.29 -7.16
N LEU A 8 7.34 6.20 -8.10
CA LEU A 8 6.33 6.71 -9.04
C LEU A 8 5.95 5.67 -10.11
N PHE A 9 6.93 4.99 -10.71
CA PHE A 9 6.69 4.11 -11.86
C PHE A 9 6.50 2.63 -11.50
N PHE A 10 6.89 2.21 -10.30
CA PHE A 10 6.74 0.82 -9.88
C PHE A 10 5.84 0.69 -8.66
N LEU A 11 6.15 1.40 -7.56
CA LEU A 11 5.41 1.21 -6.30
C LEU A 11 3.96 1.68 -6.40
N LEU A 12 3.72 2.91 -6.84
CA LEU A 12 2.36 3.46 -6.97
C LEU A 12 1.46 2.67 -7.93
N PRO A 13 1.85 2.36 -9.18
CA PRO A 13 0.99 1.59 -10.08
C PRO A 13 0.73 0.18 -9.56
N PHE A 14 1.72 -0.46 -8.93
CA PHE A 14 1.51 -1.76 -8.29
C PHE A 14 0.52 -1.67 -7.12
N CYS A 15 0.64 -0.67 -6.25
CA CYS A 15 -0.30 -0.46 -5.16
C CYS A 15 -1.72 -0.21 -5.67
N LEU A 16 -1.89 0.63 -6.68
CA LEU A 16 -3.20 0.91 -7.29
C LEU A 16 -3.82 -0.35 -7.90
N LEU A 17 -3.02 -1.17 -8.58
CA LEU A 17 -3.47 -2.44 -9.15
C LEU A 17 -3.97 -3.39 -8.06
N VAL A 18 -3.21 -3.55 -6.98
CA VAL A 18 -3.61 -4.41 -5.84
C VAL A 18 -4.85 -3.87 -5.14
N VAL A 19 -4.98 -2.56 -4.97
CA VAL A 19 -6.19 -1.96 -4.39
C VAL A 19 -7.41 -2.22 -5.27
N TYR A 20 -7.29 -2.01 -6.59
CA TYR A 20 -8.37 -2.22 -7.54
C TYR A 20 -8.91 -3.66 -7.48
N PHE A 21 -8.03 -4.65 -7.68
CA PHE A 21 -8.44 -6.06 -7.63
C PHE A 21 -8.78 -6.55 -6.21
N GLY A 22 -8.12 -6.00 -5.19
CA GLY A 22 -8.35 -6.37 -3.79
C GLY A 22 -9.72 -5.93 -3.28
N ILE A 23 -10.24 -4.79 -3.76
CA ILE A 23 -11.61 -4.35 -3.44
C ILE A 23 -12.63 -5.33 -4.02
N ASP A 24 -12.49 -5.70 -5.29
CA ASP A 24 -13.42 -6.63 -5.94
C ASP A 24 -13.36 -8.01 -5.28
N PHE A 25 -12.16 -8.49 -4.94
CA PHE A 25 -11.96 -9.74 -4.22
C PHE A 25 -12.66 -9.76 -2.84
N ALA A 26 -12.59 -8.66 -2.09
CA ALA A 26 -13.27 -8.54 -0.80
C ALA A 26 -14.80 -8.45 -0.95
N LYS A 27 -15.28 -7.72 -1.97
CA LYS A 27 -16.72 -7.59 -2.27
C LYS A 27 -17.33 -8.91 -2.70
N GLU A 28 -16.64 -9.68 -3.54
CA GLU A 28 -17.12 -10.98 -4.00
C GLU A 28 -17.32 -11.94 -2.81
N SER A 29 -16.35 -12.00 -1.89
CA SER A 29 -16.49 -12.77 -0.65
C SER A 29 -17.63 -12.32 0.26
N TYR A 30 -17.90 -11.01 0.30
CA TYR A 30 -19.05 -10.48 1.02
C TYR A 30 -20.37 -10.91 0.36
N ALA A 31 -20.47 -10.80 -0.96
CA ALA A 31 -21.66 -11.19 -1.72
C ALA A 31 -21.95 -12.70 -1.65
N LEU A 32 -20.90 -13.53 -1.63
CA LEU A 32 -21.00 -14.99 -1.50
C LEU A 32 -21.28 -15.44 -0.06
N GLY A 33 -21.19 -14.55 0.93
CA GLY A 33 -21.31 -14.91 2.34
C GLY A 33 -20.25 -15.92 2.78
N GLU A 34 -19.03 -15.81 2.24
CA GLU A 34 -17.96 -16.79 2.48
C GLU A 34 -17.69 -16.94 3.99
N THR A 35 -18.04 -18.12 4.50
CA THR A 35 -17.90 -18.53 5.89
C THR A 35 -17.05 -19.80 5.97
N SER A 36 -16.35 -19.99 7.08
CA SER A 36 -15.66 -21.25 7.31
C SER A 36 -16.66 -22.38 7.57
N GLY A 37 -16.49 -23.52 6.88
CA GLY A 37 -17.31 -24.72 7.11
C GLY A 37 -16.96 -25.48 8.40
N ASP A 38 -15.88 -25.09 9.08
CA ASP A 38 -15.47 -25.70 10.35
C ASP A 38 -16.36 -25.24 11.52
N PRO A 39 -16.68 -26.13 12.48
CA PRO A 39 -17.40 -25.74 13.69
C PRO A 39 -16.65 -24.61 14.41
N GLY A 40 -17.28 -23.43 14.50
CA GLY A 40 -16.69 -22.25 15.13
C GLY A 40 -15.69 -21.45 14.27
N GLY A 41 -15.60 -21.71 12.96
CA GLY A 41 -14.69 -20.98 12.10
C GLY A 41 -15.15 -19.55 11.76
N LEU A 42 -14.26 -18.77 11.15
CA LEU A 42 -14.44 -17.33 10.88
C LEU A 42 -15.70 -17.05 10.02
N PRO A 43 -16.71 -16.35 10.56
CA PRO A 43 -17.95 -16.08 9.83
C PRO A 43 -17.81 -14.97 8.77
N TYR A 44 -16.85 -14.06 8.93
CA TYR A 44 -16.66 -12.88 8.09
C TYR A 44 -15.31 -12.88 7.39
N ARG A 45 -15.05 -13.85 6.51
CA ARG A 45 -13.77 -13.98 5.78
C ARG A 45 -13.44 -12.76 4.91
N TRP A 46 -14.47 -12.03 4.47
CA TRP A 46 -14.33 -10.79 3.71
C TRP A 46 -13.51 -9.72 4.48
N ILE A 47 -13.52 -9.70 5.82
CA ILE A 47 -12.74 -8.74 6.62
C ILE A 47 -11.24 -8.93 6.37
N ILE A 48 -10.78 -10.18 6.41
CA ILE A 48 -9.37 -10.52 6.19
C ILE A 48 -8.98 -10.18 4.74
N LYS A 49 -9.85 -10.49 3.78
CA LYS A 49 -9.63 -10.15 2.36
C LYS A 49 -9.59 -8.64 2.13
N ALA A 50 -10.41 -7.86 2.86
CA ALA A 50 -10.41 -6.40 2.80
C ALA A 50 -9.15 -5.75 3.43
N MET A 51 -8.40 -6.46 4.27
CA MET A 51 -7.11 -5.96 4.78
C MET A 51 -6.06 -5.83 3.66
N ILE A 52 -6.20 -6.58 2.56
CA ILE A 52 -5.31 -6.49 1.41
C ILE A 52 -5.40 -5.09 0.77
N PRO A 53 -6.55 -4.63 0.22
CA PRO A 53 -6.63 -3.30 -0.35
C PRO A 53 -6.39 -2.19 0.70
N LEU A 54 -6.75 -2.41 1.98
CA LEU A 54 -6.47 -1.43 3.04
C LEU A 54 -4.96 -1.20 3.23
N SER A 55 -4.19 -2.28 3.37
CA SER A 55 -2.74 -2.20 3.59
C SER A 55 -2.02 -1.54 2.41
N PHE A 56 -2.43 -1.85 1.18
CA PHE A 56 -1.85 -1.25 -0.02
C PHE A 56 -2.26 0.21 -0.22
N THR A 57 -3.43 0.62 0.27
CA THR A 57 -3.80 2.04 0.31
C THR A 57 -2.87 2.81 1.25
N PHE A 58 -2.57 2.25 2.42
CA PHE A 58 -1.62 2.84 3.38
C PHE A 58 -0.20 2.85 2.81
N MET A 59 0.20 1.79 2.09
CA MET A 59 1.47 1.73 1.39
C MET A 59 1.59 2.84 0.32
N ALA A 60 0.53 3.09 -0.45
CA ALA A 60 0.51 4.16 -1.43
C ALA A 60 0.69 5.54 -0.77
N ILE A 61 0.01 5.78 0.36
CA ILE A 61 0.17 7.02 1.16
C ILE A 61 1.62 7.17 1.65
N SER A 62 2.21 6.09 2.17
CA SER A 62 3.61 6.07 2.60
C SER A 62 4.57 6.35 1.43
N GLY A 63 4.30 5.77 0.26
CA GLY A 63 5.05 6.03 -0.97
C GLY A 63 5.02 7.49 -1.41
N VAL A 64 3.87 8.16 -1.29
CA VAL A 64 3.78 9.61 -1.53
C VAL A 64 4.67 10.38 -0.55
N GLY A 65 4.69 9.99 0.72
CA GLY A 65 5.60 10.55 1.73
C GLY A 65 7.08 10.41 1.35
N LEU A 66 7.47 9.23 0.85
CA LEU A 66 8.83 8.99 0.35
C LEU A 66 9.18 9.90 -0.84
N ILE A 67 8.25 10.06 -1.80
CA ILE A 67 8.46 10.97 -2.94
C ILE A 67 8.69 12.41 -2.45
N ILE A 68 7.86 12.91 -1.54
CA ILE A 68 8.00 14.27 -0.99
C ILE A 68 9.34 14.43 -0.26
N HIS A 69 9.71 13.45 0.56
CA HIS A 69 10.99 13.47 1.28
C HIS A 69 12.18 13.50 0.32
N SER A 70 12.19 12.62 -0.68
CA SER A 70 13.26 12.55 -1.67
C SER A 70 13.31 13.79 -2.56
N LEU A 71 12.16 14.40 -2.88
CA LEU A 71 12.11 15.69 -3.60
C LEU A 71 12.74 16.81 -2.76
N ASN A 72 12.38 16.92 -1.48
CA ASN A 72 12.96 17.94 -0.59
C ASN A 72 14.48 17.81 -0.49
N LYS A 73 15.00 16.58 -0.44
CA LYS A 73 16.45 16.30 -0.43
C LYS A 73 17.16 16.78 -1.70
N VAL A 74 16.49 16.72 -2.86
CA VAL A 74 17.02 17.20 -4.14
C VAL A 74 17.00 18.73 -4.21
N PHE A 75 15.91 19.38 -3.74
CA PHE A 75 15.79 20.84 -3.77
C PHE A 75 16.66 21.55 -2.71
N ASN A 76 16.89 20.93 -1.55
CA ASN A 76 17.68 21.51 -0.47
C ASN A 76 18.93 20.66 -0.15
N PRO A 77 20.05 20.86 -0.87
CA PRO A 77 21.26 20.03 -0.72
C PRO A 77 21.92 20.12 0.67
N ARG A 78 21.55 21.11 1.51
CA ARG A 78 21.96 21.15 2.92
C ARG A 78 21.46 19.94 3.72
N LEU A 79 20.35 19.33 3.32
CA LEU A 79 19.82 18.11 3.95
C LEU A 79 20.63 16.86 3.60
N MET A 80 21.37 16.85 2.49
CA MET A 80 22.25 15.72 2.14
C MET A 80 23.42 15.58 3.12
N HIS A 81 23.98 16.71 3.57
CA HIS A 81 25.14 16.69 4.47
C HIS A 81 24.77 16.26 5.90
N ALA A 82 23.57 16.59 6.37
CA ALA A 82 23.09 16.21 7.70
C ALA A 82 22.84 14.69 7.85
N ASP A 83 22.47 14.00 6.77
CA ASP A 83 22.32 12.53 6.76
C ASP A 83 23.66 11.79 6.74
N GLN A 84 24.70 12.34 6.11
CA GLN A 84 26.02 11.70 6.03
C GLN A 84 26.77 11.66 7.38
N THR A 85 26.34 12.49 8.34
CA THR A 85 26.92 12.58 9.69
C THR A 85 26.26 11.66 10.73
N LYS A 86 25.24 10.88 10.35
CA LYS A 86 24.65 9.82 11.19
C LYS A 86 25.22 8.46 10.80
#